data_AF-A0A380BS31-F1
#
_entry.id   AF-A0A380BS31-F1
#
_cell.length_a   1.000
_cell.length_b   1.000
_cell.length_c   1.000
_cell.angle_alpha   90.00
_cell.angle_beta   90.00
_cell.angle_gamma   90.00
#
_symmetry.space_group_name_H-M   'P 1'
#
loop_
_entity.id
_entity.type
_entity.pdbx_description
1 polymer ?
#
loop_
_entity_poly.entity_id
_entity_poly.type
_entity_poly.pdbx_seq_one_letter_code
_entity_poly.pdbx_strand_id
1 'polypeptide(L)'
;MKRNTIKQKELSEEVQEELQDTVEEKAEETKHFIKSVFSPQKITTYSVVKNLPFVAFIALLALLYISNRHLAERTVRQIDRLSKEVKELSWDYKSLSAELMKRTTQSEIAKRADTLGLKERKEPPIKIEVVKEDKK
;
A
#
# COMPACT_ATOMS: atom_id res chain seq x y z
N MET A 1 21.94 9.70 -27.55
CA MET A 1 20.92 9.15 -26.62
C MET A 1 19.98 8.23 -27.41
N LYS A 2 20.14 6.90 -27.30
CA LYS A 2 19.21 5.95 -27.95
C LYS A 2 17.91 5.94 -27.15
N ARG A 3 16.79 6.32 -27.78
CA ARG A 3 15.45 6.25 -27.19
C ARG A 3 15.04 4.77 -27.10
N ASN A 4 14.52 4.41 -25.93
CA ASN A 4 14.17 3.06 -25.52
C ASN A 4 13.02 2.48 -26.37
N THR A 5 13.22 1.32 -27.01
CA THR A 5 12.25 0.62 -27.88
C THR A 5 11.58 -0.59 -27.20
N ILE A 6 11.50 -0.64 -25.87
CA ILE A 6 10.84 -1.74 -25.14
C ILE A 6 9.32 -1.46 -24.99
N LYS A 7 8.63 -1.12 -26.08
CA LYS A 7 7.18 -0.91 -26.06
C LYS A 7 6.43 -1.28 -27.34
N GLN A 8 7.06 -2.03 -28.25
CA GLN A 8 6.49 -2.36 -29.57
C GLN A 8 6.26 -3.84 -29.84
N LYS A 9 6.34 -4.71 -28.82
CA LYS A 9 5.74 -6.04 -28.92
C LYS A 9 4.39 -5.99 -28.21
N GLU A 10 3.50 -5.15 -28.73
CA GLU A 10 2.07 -5.35 -28.44
C GLU A 10 1.74 -6.76 -28.92
N LEU A 11 1.09 -7.50 -28.04
CA LEU A 11 0.74 -8.89 -28.20
C LEU A 11 -0.05 -8.99 -29.52
N SER A 12 0.55 -9.60 -30.54
CA SER A 12 -0.08 -9.76 -31.87
C SER A 12 -1.48 -10.34 -31.69
N GLU A 13 -2.45 -9.85 -32.46
CA GLU A 13 -3.86 -10.27 -32.37
C GLU A 13 -3.99 -11.81 -32.42
N GLU A 14 -3.15 -12.48 -33.22
CA GLU A 14 -3.04 -13.95 -33.29
C GLU A 14 -2.64 -14.60 -31.95
N VAL A 15 -1.71 -13.99 -31.20
CA VAL A 15 -1.28 -14.48 -29.88
C VAL A 15 -2.36 -14.22 -28.83
N GLN A 16 -3.12 -13.14 -28.96
CA GLN A 16 -4.27 -12.87 -28.10
C GLN A 16 -5.42 -13.84 -28.36
N GLU A 17 -5.63 -14.21 -29.63
CA GLU A 17 -6.63 -15.17 -30.07
C GLU A 17 -6.27 -16.59 -29.63
N GLU A 18 -5.02 -17.05 -29.82
CA GLU A 18 -4.54 -18.34 -29.28
C GLU A 18 -4.63 -18.40 -27.74
N LEU A 19 -4.29 -17.32 -27.03
CA LEU A 19 -4.43 -17.27 -25.57
C LEU A 19 -5.90 -17.27 -25.14
N GLN A 20 -6.80 -16.68 -25.93
CA GLN A 20 -8.25 -16.71 -25.65
C GLN A 20 -8.82 -18.10 -25.92
N ASP A 21 -8.51 -18.71 -27.06
CA ASP A 21 -8.96 -20.05 -27.44
C ASP A 21 -8.47 -21.11 -26.46
N THR A 22 -7.20 -21.04 -26.03
CA THR A 22 -6.65 -21.97 -25.02
C THR A 22 -7.28 -21.75 -23.64
N VAL A 23 -7.60 -20.52 -23.26
CA VAL A 23 -8.30 -20.23 -22.00
C VAL A 23 -9.75 -20.71 -22.06
N GLU A 24 -10.41 -20.57 -23.21
CA GLU A 24 -11.77 -21.03 -23.43
C GLU A 24 -11.85 -22.56 -23.44
N GLU A 25 -10.94 -23.25 -24.12
CA GLU A 25 -10.81 -24.71 -24.10
C GLU A 25 -10.63 -25.23 -22.67
N LYS A 26 -9.70 -24.66 -21.88
CA LYS A 26 -9.51 -25.05 -20.47
C LYS A 26 -10.71 -24.74 -19.59
N ALA A 27 -11.42 -23.65 -19.88
CA ALA A 27 -12.65 -23.32 -19.18
C ALA A 27 -13.77 -24.32 -19.51
N GLU A 28 -13.89 -24.75 -20.77
CA GLU A 28 -14.84 -25.77 -21.21
C GLU A 28 -14.52 -27.15 -20.65
N GLU A 29 -13.25 -27.56 -20.65
CA GLU A 29 -12.78 -28.79 -20.02
C GLU A 29 -13.15 -28.82 -18.53
N THR A 30 -12.92 -27.71 -17.83
CA THR A 30 -13.27 -27.57 -16.41
C THR A 30 -14.78 -27.64 -16.20
N LYS A 31 -15.57 -26.98 -17.05
CA LYS A 31 -17.05 -27.04 -17.01
C LYS A 31 -17.58 -28.45 -17.28
N HIS A 32 -17.04 -29.14 -18.28
CA HIS A 32 -17.40 -30.50 -18.63
C HIS A 32 -17.02 -31.49 -17.52
N PHE A 33 -15.84 -31.33 -16.93
CA PHE A 33 -15.41 -32.08 -15.76
C PHE A 33 -16.39 -31.90 -14.58
N ILE A 34 -16.73 -30.65 -14.24
CA ILE A 34 -17.72 -30.33 -13.21
C ILE A 34 -19.08 -30.99 -13.55
N LYS A 35 -19.59 -30.81 -14.77
CA LYS A 35 -20.87 -31.43 -15.19
C LYS A 35 -20.84 -32.96 -15.07
N SER A 36 -19.72 -33.59 -15.41
CA SER A 36 -19.54 -35.05 -15.35
C SER A 36 -19.42 -35.60 -13.92
N VAL A 37 -18.86 -34.81 -13.01
CA VAL A 37 -18.68 -35.15 -11.59
C VAL A 37 -19.95 -34.89 -10.80
N PHE A 38 -20.65 -33.79 -11.07
CA PHE A 38 -21.90 -33.38 -10.42
C PHE A 38 -23.16 -33.95 -11.11
N SER A 39 -22.99 -34.91 -12.02
CA SER A 39 -24.12 -35.60 -12.65
C SER A 39 -24.91 -36.42 -11.61
N PRO A 40 -26.25 -36.30 -11.55
CA PRO A 40 -27.08 -36.94 -10.53
C PRO A 40 -26.99 -38.48 -10.54
N GLN A 41 -26.65 -39.07 -11.68
CA GLN A 41 -26.46 -40.53 -11.82
C GLN A 41 -25.27 -41.06 -11.00
N LYS A 42 -24.23 -40.25 -10.75
CA LYS A 42 -23.01 -40.67 -10.03
C LYS A 42 -23.08 -40.42 -8.52
N ILE A 43 -23.92 -39.48 -8.08
CA ILE A 43 -24.12 -39.15 -6.66
C ILE A 43 -25.31 -39.95 -6.13
N THR A 44 -25.16 -41.27 -6.07
CA THR A 44 -26.09 -42.14 -5.33
C THR A 44 -25.66 -42.24 -3.87
N THR A 45 -26.61 -42.37 -2.94
CA THR A 45 -26.34 -42.47 -1.48
C THR A 45 -25.32 -43.55 -1.14
N TYR A 46 -25.30 -44.65 -1.90
CA TYR A 46 -24.34 -45.74 -1.74
C TYR A 46 -22.89 -45.33 -2.03
N SER A 47 -22.65 -44.52 -3.06
CA SER A 47 -21.31 -44.07 -3.46
C SER A 47 -20.74 -43.03 -2.48
N VAL A 48 -21.61 -42.18 -1.90
CA VAL A 48 -21.25 -41.19 -0.88
C VAL A 48 -20.85 -41.88 0.43
N VAL A 49 -21.58 -42.91 0.86
CA VAL A 49 -21.23 -43.68 2.07
C VAL A 49 -19.93 -44.46 1.86
N LYS A 50 -19.67 -44.99 0.67
CA LYS A 50 -18.40 -45.67 0.33
C LYS A 50 -17.19 -44.73 0.37
N ASN A 51 -17.38 -43.45 0.04
CA ASN A 51 -16.32 -42.42 0.01
C ASN A 51 -16.46 -41.39 1.14
N LEU A 52 -17.12 -41.77 2.24
CA LEU A 52 -17.36 -40.89 3.39
C LEU A 52 -16.10 -40.15 3.90
N PRO A 53 -14.92 -40.78 4.07
CA PRO A 53 -13.73 -40.07 4.54
C PRO A 53 -13.27 -38.96 3.57
N PHE A 54 -13.46 -39.14 2.26
CA PHE A 54 -13.10 -38.14 1.26
C PHE A 54 -14.05 -36.94 1.28
N VAL A 55 -15.36 -37.18 1.43
CA VAL A 55 -16.35 -36.09 1.55
C VAL A 55 -16.14 -35.31 2.84
N ALA A 56 -15.85 -35.98 3.95
CA ALA A 56 -15.52 -35.33 5.22
C ALA A 56 -14.25 -34.47 5.11
N PHE A 57 -13.24 -34.92 4.37
CA PHE A 57 -12.03 -34.14 4.10
C PHE A 57 -12.33 -32.85 3.31
N ILE A 58 -13.15 -32.92 2.27
CA ILE A 58 -13.56 -31.73 1.51
C ILE A 58 -14.37 -30.78 2.39
N ALA A 59 -15.28 -31.30 3.22
CA ALA A 59 -16.06 -30.49 4.16
C ALA A 59 -15.16 -29.78 5.18
N LEU A 60 -14.12 -30.45 5.68
CA LEU A 60 -13.11 -29.86 6.55
C LEU A 60 -12.36 -28.73 5.83
N LEU A 61 -11.90 -28.96 4.59
CA LEU A 61 -11.24 -27.92 3.79
C LEU A 61 -12.14 -26.71 3.53
N ALA A 62 -13.43 -26.95 3.24
CA ALA A 62 -14.41 -25.89 3.05
C ALA A 62 -14.59 -25.06 4.33
N LEU A 63 -14.65 -25.73 5.50
CA LEU A 63 -14.74 -25.04 6.78
C LEU A 63 -13.49 -24.21 7.06
N LEU A 64 -12.29 -24.76 6.87
CA LEU A 64 -11.03 -24.03 6.98
C LEU A 64 -10.98 -22.83 6.04
N TYR A 65 -11.46 -22.98 4.81
CA TYR A 65 -11.52 -21.90 3.84
C TYR A 65 -12.43 -20.76 4.29
N ILE A 66 -13.64 -21.06 4.76
CA ILE A 66 -14.58 -20.06 5.28
C ILE A 66 -13.99 -19.36 6.51
N SER A 67 -13.37 -20.11 7.42
CA SER A 67 -12.71 -19.56 8.60
C SER A 67 -11.57 -18.61 8.22
N ASN A 68 -10.70 -19.00 7.28
CA ASN A 68 -9.61 -18.16 6.80
C ASN A 68 -10.12 -16.90 6.08
N ARG A 69 -11.18 -17.04 5.29
CA ARG A 69 -11.82 -15.90 4.61
C ARG A 69 -12.30 -14.85 5.62
N HIS A 70 -12.96 -15.27 6.70
CA HIS A 70 -13.43 -14.35 7.73
C HIS A 70 -12.29 -13.65 8.47
N LEU A 71 -11.20 -14.36 8.73
CA LEU A 71 -10.00 -13.77 9.34
C LEU A 71 -9.39 -12.70 8.41
N ALA A 72 -9.21 -13.03 7.13
CA ALA A 72 -8.68 -12.10 6.14
C ALA A 72 -9.54 -10.84 6.03
N GLU A 73 -10.87 -10.98 5.98
CA GLU A 73 -11.79 -9.83 5.91
C GLU A 73 -11.66 -8.91 7.13
N ARG A 74 -11.55 -9.49 8.34
CA ARG A 74 -11.33 -8.71 9.57
C ARG A 74 -9.98 -7.98 9.53
N THR A 75 -8.92 -8.65 9.09
CA THR A 75 -7.59 -8.07 8.98
C THR A 75 -7.56 -6.92 7.97
N VAL A 76 -8.20 -7.07 6.81
CA VAL A 76 -8.28 -6.00 5.80
C VAL A 76 -8.98 -4.77 6.38
N ARG A 77 -10.12 -4.94 7.05
CA ARG A 77 -10.82 -3.82 7.70
C ARG A 77 -9.99 -3.16 8.79
N GLN A 78 -9.18 -3.93 9.51
CA GLN A 78 -8.26 -3.38 10.53
C GLN A 78 -7.15 -2.56 9.85
N ILE A 79 -6.54 -3.06 8.77
CA ILE A 79 -5.52 -2.33 8.01
C ILE A 79 -6.08 -0.99 7.52
N ASP A 80 -7.30 -0.96 6.99
CA ASP A 80 -7.92 0.27 6.50
C ASP A 80 -8.10 1.31 7.63
N ARG A 81 -8.55 0.86 8.81
CA ARG A 81 -8.71 1.73 9.98
C ARG A 81 -7.38 2.30 10.46
N LEU A 82 -6.37 1.43 10.64
CA LEU A 82 -5.03 1.85 11.06
C LEU A 82 -4.39 2.79 10.03
N SER A 83 -4.56 2.51 8.74
CA SER A 83 -4.04 3.37 7.67
C SER A 83 -4.65 4.76 7.70
N LYS A 84 -5.95 4.86 8.02
CA LYS A 84 -6.62 6.14 8.21
C LYS A 84 -6.07 6.90 9.42
N GLU A 85 -5.89 6.21 10.55
CA GLU A 85 -5.34 6.79 11.79
C GLU A 85 -3.91 7.31 11.58
N VAL A 86 -3.05 6.53 10.93
CA VAL A 86 -1.69 6.96 10.58
C VAL A 86 -1.71 8.20 9.68
N LYS A 87 -2.64 8.25 8.73
CA LYS A 87 -2.78 9.40 7.82
C LYS A 87 -3.21 10.65 8.58
N GLU A 88 -4.19 10.53 9.48
CA GLU A 88 -4.66 11.62 10.33
C GLU A 88 -3.54 12.14 11.23
N LEU A 89 -2.82 11.24 11.93
CA LEU A 89 -1.68 11.61 12.77
C LEU A 89 -0.56 12.28 11.97
N SER A 90 -0.34 11.87 10.72
CA SER A 90 0.64 12.51 9.83
C SER A 90 0.23 13.93 9.44
N TRP A 91 -1.07 14.20 9.31
CA TRP A 91 -1.59 15.53 9.04
C TRP A 91 -1.47 16.44 10.25
N ASP A 92 -1.75 15.93 11.44
CA ASP A 92 -1.57 16.66 12.69
C ASP A 92 -0.10 17.03 12.90
N TYR A 93 0.81 16.08 12.69
CA TYR A 93 2.25 16.34 12.77
C TYR A 93 2.69 17.44 11.80
N LYS A 94 2.26 17.38 10.53
CA LYS A 94 2.61 18.39 9.52
C LYS A 94 2.06 19.76 9.89
N SER A 95 0.81 19.81 10.37
CA SER A 95 0.15 21.05 10.78
C SER A 95 0.87 21.69 11.97
N LEU A 96 1.18 20.88 13.00
CA LEU A 96 1.92 21.33 14.18
C LEU A 96 3.34 21.77 13.83
N SER A 97 4.03 21.02 12.97
CA SER A 97 5.37 21.39 12.51
C SER A 97 5.35 22.71 11.73
N ALA A 98 4.33 22.94 10.90
CA ALA A 98 4.18 24.20 10.16
C ALA A 98 3.88 25.37 11.11
N GLU A 99 3.04 25.17 12.12
CA GLU A 99 2.79 26.18 13.15
C GLU A 99 4.06 26.49 13.94
N LEU A 100 4.81 25.46 14.33
CA LEU A 100 6.08 25.63 15.03
C LEU A 100 7.08 26.43 14.18
N MET A 101 7.26 26.07 12.91
CA MET A 101 8.11 26.80 11.97
C MET A 101 7.71 28.29 11.86
N LYS A 102 6.41 28.56 11.75
CA LYS A 102 5.88 29.93 11.73
C LYS A 102 6.22 30.68 13.01
N ARG A 103 6.01 30.06 14.17
CA ARG A 103 6.34 30.67 15.48
C ARG A 103 7.84 30.89 15.66
N THR A 104 8.68 30.01 15.12
CA THR A 104 10.14 30.11 15.19
C THR A 104 10.75 30.97 14.07
N THR A 105 9.95 31.49 13.14
CA THR A 105 10.46 32.34 12.07
C THR A 105 11.01 33.63 12.65
N GLN A 106 12.16 34.08 12.16
CA GLN A 106 12.88 35.26 12.65
C GLN A 106 12.00 36.52 12.72
N SER A 107 11.13 36.73 11.73
CA SER A 107 10.19 37.86 11.72
C SER A 107 9.11 37.78 12.80
N GLU A 108 8.60 36.57 13.11
CA GLU A 108 7.65 36.37 14.22
C GLU A 108 8.34 36.48 15.58
N ILE A 109 9.57 35.96 15.70
CA ILE A 109 10.38 36.11 16.91
C ILE A 109 10.72 37.59 17.15
N ALA A 110 11.16 38.32 16.13
CA ALA A 110 11.48 39.75 16.24
C ALA A 110 10.26 40.55 16.72
N LYS A 111 9.08 40.30 16.15
CA LYS A 111 7.82 40.92 16.61
C LYS A 111 7.49 40.61 18.08
N ARG A 112 7.73 39.38 18.54
CA ARG A 112 7.52 39.01 19.95
C ARG A 112 8.63 39.52 20.87
N ALA A 113 9.83 39.71 20.37
CA ALA A 113 10.98 40.22 21.12
C ALA A 113 10.94 41.76 21.24
N ASP A 114 10.30 42.45 20.28
CA ASP A 114 10.05 43.90 20.35
C ASP A 114 9.22 44.29 21.58
N THR A 115 8.26 43.46 22.01
CA THR A 115 7.51 43.70 23.26
C THR A 115 8.38 43.56 24.52
N LEU A 116 9.50 42.85 24.41
CA LEU A 116 10.51 42.71 25.46
C LEU A 116 11.61 43.80 25.36
N GLY A 117 11.48 44.74 24.42
CA GLY A 117 12.45 45.82 24.19
C GLY A 117 13.72 45.40 23.43
N LEU A 118 13.75 44.19 22.86
CA LEU A 118 14.87 43.65 22.10
C LEU A 118 14.71 43.97 20.62
N LYS A 119 15.72 44.61 20.00
CA LYS A 119 15.72 44.97 18.57
C LYS A 119 16.68 44.12 17.76
N GLU A 120 16.26 43.76 16.56
CA GLU A 120 17.11 43.10 15.59
C GLU A 120 18.25 44.01 15.10
N ARG A 121 19.47 43.48 15.10
CA ARG A 121 20.65 44.19 14.59
C ARG A 121 20.66 44.12 13.06
N LYS A 122 20.39 45.25 12.40
CA LYS A 122 20.38 45.36 10.92
C LYS A 122 21.75 45.55 10.31
N GLU A 123 22.72 45.99 11.11
CA GLU A 123 24.08 46.27 10.65
C GLU A 123 25.00 45.06 10.89
N PRO A 124 25.87 44.72 9.94
CA PRO A 124 26.79 43.60 10.09
C PRO A 124 27.76 43.83 11.27
N PRO A 125 28.23 42.76 11.93
CA PRO A 125 29.21 42.87 12.99
C PRO A 125 30.53 43.44 12.48
N ILE A 126 31.05 44.44 13.19
CA ILE A 126 32.35 45.04 12.90
C ILE A 126 33.42 44.04 13.33
N LYS A 127 34.27 43.61 12.38
CA LYS A 127 35.43 42.78 12.67
C LYS A 127 36.50 43.66 13.33
N ILE A 128 36.82 43.39 14.58
CA ILE A 128 37.92 44.04 15.29
C ILE A 128 39.20 43.31 14.89
N GLU A 129 40.01 43.92 14.04
CA GLU A 129 41.35 43.40 13.74
C GLU A 129 42.33 43.93 14.78
N VAL A 130 42.90 43.01 15.57
CA VAL A 130 43.91 43.33 16.57
C VAL A 130 45.23 43.59 15.83
N VAL A 131 45.53 44.87 15.59
CA VAL A 131 46.86 45.27 15.11
C VAL A 131 47.84 45.03 16.24
N LYS A 132 48.71 44.03 16.09
CA LYS A 132 49.89 43.89 16.95
C LYS A 132 50.86 44.99 16.54
N GLU A 133 51.07 45.97 17.42
CA GLU A 133 52.18 46.91 17.27
C GLU A 133 53.49 46.13 17.43
N ASP A 134 54.24 46.01 16.34
CA ASP A 134 55.63 45.58 16.37
C ASP A 134 56.44 46.68 17.07
N LYS A 135 56.72 46.47 18.36
CA LYS A 135 57.68 47.28 19.11
C LYS A 135 59.07 47.09 18.50
N LYS A 136 59.58 48.18 17.97
CA LYS A 136 60.93 48.37 17.45
C LYS A 136 61.98 48.34 18.57
#